data_AF-A0A7U9NBK7-F1
#
_entry.id   AF-A0A7U9NBK7-F1
#
_cell.length_a   1.000
_cell.length_b   1.000
_cell.length_c   1.000
_cell.angle_alpha   90.00
_cell.angle_beta   90.00
_cell.angle_gamma   90.00
#
_symmetry.space_group_name_H-M   'P 1'
#
loop_
_entity.id
_entity.type
_entity.pdbx_description
1 polymer ?
#
loop_
_entity_poly.entity_id
_entity_poly.type
_entity_poly.pdbx_seq_one_letter_code
_entity_poly.pdbx_strand_id
1 'polypeptide(L)'
;MAKSQIIKDLANGSIDTQIALKRTKVLLQEFDDERLLEWVNYEIEGYPNDVEVPEYRRISGQSFCSYIKGTMSRFLKYSNVPLSLGNMPENEREIFYYANMRESVGALKGTIHEYEKKGTSIGRIIPAEYYPYIAKCNNDMGMVIQSAEIQLNMPQILNIFPKVENKLLDILRYLEKQFGNLDELDIDVDNKSEQELKEIVNHIYVLIYNDQSVTIGNDNEFNNSNIASSIKTEN
;
A
#
# COMPACT_ATOMS: atom_id res chain seq x y z
N MET A 1 -29.48 -1.69 -17.12
CA MET A 1 -29.32 -2.80 -16.16
C MET A 1 -29.16 -2.21 -14.78
N ALA A 2 -29.77 -2.79 -13.75
CA ALA A 2 -29.57 -2.34 -12.38
C ALA A 2 -28.14 -2.70 -11.94
N LYS A 3 -27.42 -1.77 -11.30
CA LYS A 3 -26.12 -2.10 -10.69
C LYS A 3 -26.30 -3.17 -9.61
N SER A 4 -25.35 -4.09 -9.53
CA SER A 4 -25.23 -5.14 -8.53
C SER A 4 -25.23 -4.49 -7.14
N GLN A 5 -25.97 -5.11 -6.22
CA GLN A 5 -26.09 -4.69 -4.84
C GLN A 5 -24.73 -4.63 -4.14
N ILE A 6 -23.80 -5.56 -4.42
CA ILE A 6 -22.44 -5.50 -3.84
C ILE A 6 -21.70 -4.18 -4.18
N ILE A 7 -21.85 -3.67 -5.41
CA ILE A 7 -21.22 -2.42 -5.85
C ILE A 7 -21.91 -1.23 -5.18
N LYS A 8 -23.24 -1.25 -5.08
CA LYS A 8 -24.00 -0.19 -4.39
C LYS A 8 -23.64 -0.13 -2.91
N ASP A 9 -23.60 -1.29 -2.24
CA ASP A 9 -23.31 -1.39 -0.81
C ASP A 9 -21.90 -0.93 -0.51
N LEU A 10 -20.91 -1.33 -1.32
CA LEU A 10 -19.52 -0.88 -1.15
C LEU A 10 -19.37 0.63 -1.41
N ALA A 11 -19.99 1.14 -2.49
CA ALA A 11 -19.94 2.57 -2.80
C ALA A 11 -20.65 3.46 -1.77
N ASN A 12 -21.69 2.94 -1.11
CA ASN A 12 -22.40 3.63 -0.04
C ASN A 12 -21.75 3.45 1.34
N GLY A 13 -20.70 2.63 1.45
CA GLY A 13 -20.06 2.28 2.72
C GLY A 13 -20.96 1.43 3.64
N SER A 14 -21.97 0.76 3.09
CA SER A 14 -22.94 -0.05 3.82
C SER A 14 -22.41 -1.43 4.22
N ILE A 15 -21.36 -1.90 3.55
CA ILE A 15 -20.72 -3.20 3.78
C ILE A 15 -19.28 -3.04 4.22
N ASP A 16 -18.80 -3.90 5.11
CA ASP A 16 -17.40 -3.89 5.53
C ASP A 16 -16.48 -4.39 4.40
N THR A 17 -15.34 -3.73 4.23
CA THR A 17 -14.33 -4.04 3.20
C THR A 17 -13.91 -5.52 3.23
N GLN A 18 -13.85 -6.16 4.40
CA GLN A 18 -13.53 -7.59 4.51
C GLN A 18 -14.60 -8.48 3.88
N ILE A 19 -15.88 -8.12 4.01
CA ILE A 19 -16.97 -8.88 3.39
C ILE A 19 -16.91 -8.71 1.87
N ALA A 20 -16.67 -7.49 1.39
CA ALA A 20 -16.48 -7.22 -0.04
C ALA A 20 -15.28 -7.98 -0.61
N LEU A 21 -14.15 -8.01 0.09
CA LEU A 21 -12.96 -8.81 -0.29
C LEU A 21 -13.29 -10.30 -0.39
N LYS A 22 -13.96 -10.88 0.60
CA LYS A 22 -14.36 -12.30 0.59
C LYS A 22 -15.30 -12.63 -0.56
N ARG A 23 -16.28 -11.77 -0.85
CA ARG A 23 -17.19 -11.95 -1.99
C ARG A 23 -16.44 -11.86 -3.32
N THR A 24 -15.52 -10.90 -3.44
CA THR A 24 -14.67 -10.76 -4.63
C THR A 24 -13.76 -11.98 -4.80
N LYS A 25 -13.22 -12.55 -3.71
CA LYS A 25 -12.45 -13.80 -3.74
C LYS A 25 -13.24 -14.93 -4.39
N VAL A 26 -14.50 -15.13 -3.99
CA VAL A 26 -15.38 -16.16 -4.57
C VAL A 26 -15.55 -15.92 -6.07
N LEU A 27 -15.85 -14.70 -6.49
CA LEU A 27 -16.00 -14.36 -7.91
C LEU A 27 -14.72 -14.61 -8.73
N LEU A 28 -13.55 -14.33 -8.16
CA LEU A 28 -12.28 -14.52 -8.86
C LEU A 28 -11.84 -16.00 -8.93
N GLN A 29 -12.40 -16.88 -8.08
CA GLN A 29 -12.09 -18.31 -8.10
C GLN A 29 -12.59 -18.99 -9.38
N GLU A 30 -13.65 -18.47 -10.00
CA GLU A 30 -14.20 -19.00 -11.25
C GLU A 30 -13.23 -18.92 -12.44
N PHE A 31 -12.19 -18.08 -12.37
CA PHE A 31 -11.19 -17.97 -13.43
C PHE A 31 -10.05 -19.02 -13.35
N ASP A 32 -9.98 -19.80 -12.27
CA ASP A 32 -8.91 -20.77 -11.99
C ASP A 32 -7.48 -20.20 -12.18
N ASP A 33 -7.30 -18.90 -11.92
CA ASP A 33 -6.02 -18.20 -12.04
C ASP A 33 -5.54 -17.71 -10.67
N GLU A 34 -4.51 -18.39 -10.14
CA GLU A 34 -3.95 -18.11 -8.82
C GLU A 34 -3.48 -16.65 -8.66
N ARG A 35 -3.03 -16.00 -9.75
CA ARG A 35 -2.49 -14.64 -9.71
C ARG A 35 -3.55 -13.60 -9.34
N LEU A 36 -4.81 -13.85 -9.70
CA LEU A 36 -5.92 -12.98 -9.31
C LEU A 36 -6.28 -13.11 -7.83
N LEU A 37 -6.06 -14.31 -7.27
CA LEU A 37 -6.35 -14.62 -5.89
C LEU A 37 -5.27 -14.12 -4.94
N GLU A 38 -4.01 -14.03 -5.39
CA GLU A 38 -2.88 -13.56 -4.58
C GLU A 38 -3.18 -12.23 -3.87
N TRP A 39 -3.51 -11.19 -4.62
CA TRP A 39 -3.79 -9.87 -4.04
C TRP A 39 -4.96 -9.91 -3.04
N VAL A 40 -6.08 -10.53 -3.40
CA VAL A 40 -7.25 -10.62 -2.50
C VAL A 40 -6.90 -11.40 -1.24
N ASN A 41 -6.15 -12.49 -1.37
CA ASN A 41 -5.68 -13.28 -0.23
C ASN A 41 -4.76 -12.45 0.66
N TYR A 42 -3.80 -11.72 0.10
CA TYR A 42 -2.90 -10.86 0.90
C TYR A 42 -3.64 -9.72 1.60
N GLU A 43 -4.68 -9.14 0.98
CA GLU A 43 -5.51 -8.12 1.63
C GLU A 43 -6.36 -8.70 2.78
N ILE A 44 -6.79 -9.96 2.69
CA ILE A 44 -7.59 -10.66 3.73
C ILE A 44 -6.72 -11.25 4.85
N GLU A 45 -5.60 -11.87 4.51
CA GLU A 45 -4.79 -12.71 5.41
C GLU A 45 -3.50 -12.00 5.85
N GLY A 46 -3.02 -11.05 5.06
CA GLY A 46 -1.75 -10.35 5.24
C GLY A 46 -0.70 -10.75 4.20
N TYR A 47 0.29 -9.88 4.02
CA TYR A 47 1.38 -10.06 3.07
C TYR A 47 2.52 -10.88 3.69
N PRO A 48 2.96 -11.98 3.07
CA PRO A 48 4.16 -12.72 3.48
C PRO A 48 5.41 -11.85 3.52
N ASN A 49 6.44 -12.25 4.27
CA ASN A 49 7.66 -11.45 4.46
C ASN A 49 8.52 -11.33 3.21
N ASP A 50 8.45 -12.33 2.33
CA ASP A 50 9.21 -12.50 1.10
C ASP A 50 8.55 -11.86 -0.13
N VAL A 51 7.33 -11.34 0.03
CA VAL A 51 6.57 -10.69 -1.05
C VAL A 51 6.67 -9.16 -0.94
N GLU A 52 6.80 -8.49 -2.08
CA GLU A 52 6.72 -7.03 -2.17
C GLU A 52 5.29 -6.56 -1.93
N VAL A 53 5.13 -5.50 -1.13
CA VAL A 53 3.80 -4.93 -0.87
C VAL A 53 3.50 -3.83 -1.89
N PRO A 54 2.22 -3.61 -2.24
CA PRO A 54 1.84 -2.48 -3.08
C PRO A 54 2.31 -1.14 -2.49
N GLU A 55 2.60 -0.16 -3.34
CA GLU A 55 3.08 1.18 -2.93
C GLU A 55 2.19 1.85 -1.87
N TYR A 56 0.86 1.69 -1.94
CA TYR A 56 -0.04 2.24 -0.94
C TYR A 56 0.11 1.60 0.46
N ARG A 57 0.72 0.41 0.56
CA ARG A 57 1.10 -0.24 1.83
C ARG A 57 2.46 0.22 2.35
N ARG A 58 3.24 0.97 1.56
CA ARG A 58 4.53 1.55 1.97
C ARG A 58 4.28 2.91 2.63
N ILE A 59 4.47 2.96 3.93
CA ILE A 59 4.16 4.14 4.75
C ILE A 59 5.44 4.86 5.13
N SER A 60 5.48 6.15 4.86
CA SER A 60 6.56 7.02 5.30
C SER A 60 6.46 7.31 6.80
N GLY A 61 7.60 7.49 7.44
CA GLY A 61 7.70 7.81 8.85
C GLY A 61 8.92 8.67 9.15
N GLN A 62 8.91 9.25 10.34
CA GLN A 62 10.03 10.02 10.86
C GLN A 62 10.60 9.33 12.08
N SER A 63 11.91 9.11 12.07
CA SER A 63 12.63 8.49 13.18
C SER A 63 12.92 9.52 14.28
N PHE A 64 12.60 9.18 15.51
CA PHE A 64 12.90 9.92 16.73
C PHE A 64 13.75 9.06 17.67
N CYS A 65 14.56 9.70 18.50
CA CYS A 65 15.35 9.01 19.50
C CYS A 65 15.48 9.83 20.80
N SER A 66 15.76 9.11 21.87
CA SER A 66 16.24 9.69 23.13
C SER A 66 17.65 9.17 23.37
N TYR A 67 18.60 10.07 23.61
CA TYR A 67 20.00 9.70 23.82
C TYR A 67 20.65 10.57 24.90
N ILE A 68 21.71 10.02 25.48
CA ILE A 68 22.59 10.75 26.38
C ILE A 68 23.88 11.07 25.62
N LYS A 69 24.40 12.27 25.82
CA LYS A 69 25.70 12.69 25.29
C LYS A 69 26.59 13.25 26.39
N GLY A 70 27.82 12.75 26.48
CA GLY A 70 28.83 13.26 27.42
C GLY A 70 29.55 12.15 28.16
N THR A 71 30.16 12.52 29.29
CA THR A 71 30.93 11.59 30.14
C THR A 71 30.13 11.21 31.37
N MET A 72 30.57 10.18 32.11
CA MET A 72 29.91 9.72 33.32
C MET A 72 29.72 10.83 34.37
N SER A 73 30.60 11.84 34.41
CA SER A 73 30.56 12.96 35.36
C SER A 73 29.79 14.17 34.84
N ARG A 74 29.58 14.32 33.53
CA ARG A 74 28.80 15.41 32.94
C ARG A 74 28.18 14.97 31.61
N PHE A 75 26.86 14.80 31.63
CA PHE A 75 26.09 14.37 30.47
C PHE A 75 24.86 15.25 30.25
N LEU A 76 24.43 15.33 29.00
CA LEU A 76 23.18 15.94 28.56
C LEU A 76 22.23 14.84 28.13
N LYS A 77 20.96 14.97 28.51
CA LYS A 77 19.90 14.07 28.08
C LYS A 77 19.05 14.76 27.02
N TYR A 78 18.93 14.14 25.87
CA TYR A 78 18.02 14.52 24.79
C TYR A 78 16.88 13.51 24.76
N SER A 79 15.64 14.01 24.75
CA SER A 79 14.44 13.15 24.77
C SER A 79 13.56 13.50 23.58
N ASN A 80 13.12 12.47 22.85
CA ASN A 80 12.23 12.58 21.69
C ASN A 80 12.69 13.63 20.65
N VAL A 81 13.95 13.55 20.22
CA VAL A 81 14.51 14.43 19.17
C VAL A 81 14.60 13.67 17.84
N PRO A 82 14.49 14.36 16.69
CA PRO A 82 14.68 13.73 15.39
C PRO A 82 16.01 12.97 15.33
N LEU A 83 15.95 11.72 14.87
CA LEU A 83 17.12 10.89 14.72
C LEU A 83 17.85 11.24 13.42
N SER A 84 19.08 11.71 13.54
CA SER A 84 19.99 11.84 12.40
C SER A 84 20.61 10.48 12.07
N LEU A 85 20.71 10.15 10.78
CA LEU A 85 21.38 8.94 10.30
C LEU A 85 22.81 9.23 9.78
N GLY A 86 23.21 10.51 9.74
CA GLY A 86 24.57 10.92 9.38
C GLY A 86 25.05 10.35 8.04
N ASN A 87 26.20 9.67 8.07
CA ASN A 87 26.85 9.06 6.89
C ASN A 87 26.32 7.67 6.53
N MET A 88 25.17 7.25 7.07
CA MET A 88 24.55 5.96 6.73
C MET A 88 24.31 5.87 5.22
N PRO A 89 24.63 4.75 4.55
CA PRO A 89 24.34 4.52 3.13
C PRO A 89 22.85 4.66 2.80
N GLU A 90 22.49 5.20 1.63
CA GLU A 90 21.09 5.47 1.26
C GLU A 90 20.21 4.21 1.24
N ASN A 91 20.74 3.10 0.76
CA ASN A 91 20.05 1.80 0.73
C ASN A 91 19.67 1.30 2.14
N GLU A 92 20.40 1.71 3.18
CA GLU A 92 20.11 1.34 4.57
C GLU A 92 19.22 2.37 5.27
N ARG A 93 19.04 3.56 4.70
CA ARG A 93 18.17 4.58 5.29
C ARG A 93 16.70 4.25 5.13
N GLU A 94 16.33 3.50 4.09
CA GLU A 94 14.93 3.22 3.79
C GLU A 94 14.20 2.56 4.97
N ILE A 95 14.86 1.66 5.69
CA ILE A 95 14.24 0.98 6.84
C ILE A 95 13.92 1.94 8.00
N PHE A 96 14.52 3.14 8.04
CA PHE A 96 14.28 4.16 9.06
C PHE A 96 13.23 5.20 8.64
N TYR A 97 12.98 5.34 7.33
CA TYR A 97 12.01 6.28 6.77
C TYR A 97 10.72 5.63 6.29
N TYR A 98 10.73 4.32 6.06
CA TYR A 98 9.57 3.60 5.54
C TYR A 98 9.28 2.35 6.35
N ALA A 99 7.99 2.01 6.44
CA ALA A 99 7.51 0.74 6.94
C ALA A 99 6.47 0.16 5.98
N ASN A 100 6.56 -1.13 5.74
CA ASN A 100 5.60 -1.87 4.93
C ASN A 100 4.49 -2.40 5.84
N MET A 101 3.26 -1.95 5.63
CA MET A 101 2.08 -2.39 6.38
C MET A 101 1.59 -3.72 5.81
N ARG A 102 2.13 -4.81 6.34
CA ARG A 102 1.91 -6.18 5.85
C ARG A 102 0.66 -6.83 6.45
N GLU A 103 0.11 -6.29 7.52
CA GLU A 103 -1.06 -6.87 8.18
C GLU A 103 -2.29 -6.88 7.25
N SER A 104 -3.20 -7.83 7.47
CA SER A 104 -4.48 -7.82 6.77
C SER A 104 -5.26 -6.54 7.03
N VAL A 105 -6.15 -6.16 6.10
CA VAL A 105 -6.98 -4.95 6.24
C VAL A 105 -7.78 -4.99 7.56
N GLY A 106 -8.29 -6.17 7.94
CA GLY A 106 -9.03 -6.36 9.20
C GLY A 106 -8.14 -6.13 10.44
N ALA A 107 -6.95 -6.74 10.48
CA ALA A 107 -6.01 -6.57 11.59
C ALA A 107 -5.51 -5.13 11.71
N LEU A 108 -5.25 -4.48 10.58
CA LEU A 108 -4.82 -3.09 10.54
C LEU A 108 -5.90 -2.15 11.10
N LYS A 109 -7.17 -2.33 10.69
CA LYS A 109 -8.31 -1.57 11.21
C LYS A 109 -8.49 -1.75 12.72
N GLY A 110 -8.35 -2.98 13.22
CA GLY A 110 -8.39 -3.29 14.65
C GLY A 110 -7.26 -2.59 15.42
N THR A 111 -6.04 -2.62 14.85
CA THR A 111 -4.86 -1.97 15.43
C THR A 111 -5.07 -0.46 15.56
N ILE A 112 -5.49 0.21 14.47
CA ILE A 112 -5.75 1.66 14.48
C ILE A 112 -6.75 2.04 15.58
N HIS A 113 -7.86 1.30 15.71
CA HIS A 113 -8.86 1.56 16.73
C HIS A 113 -8.31 1.46 18.17
N GLU A 114 -7.36 0.54 18.42
CA GLU A 114 -6.69 0.47 19.72
C GLU A 114 -5.77 1.66 19.98
N TYR A 115 -5.04 2.11 18.96
CA TYR A 115 -4.15 3.26 19.06
C TYR A 115 -4.91 4.58 19.26
N GLU A 116 -6.03 4.76 18.55
CA GLU A 116 -6.93 5.91 18.73
C GLU A 116 -7.47 5.99 20.15
N LYS A 117 -7.89 4.85 20.73
CA LYS A 117 -8.35 4.80 22.13
C LYS A 117 -7.27 5.16 23.14
N LYS A 118 -6.03 4.77 22.87
CA LYS A 118 -4.87 5.03 23.75
C LYS A 118 -4.27 6.43 23.53
N GLY A 119 -4.65 7.14 22.46
CA GLY A 119 -4.11 8.45 22.12
C GLY A 119 -2.64 8.42 21.71
N THR A 120 -2.14 7.27 21.27
CA THR A 120 -0.75 7.07 20.85
C THR A 120 -0.63 6.97 19.34
N SER A 121 0.44 7.52 18.77
CA SER A 121 0.77 7.34 17.35
C SER A 121 1.19 5.89 17.08
N ILE A 122 0.88 5.39 15.88
CA ILE A 122 1.41 4.12 15.41
C ILE A 122 2.89 4.33 15.08
N GLY A 123 3.76 3.56 15.71
CA GLY A 123 5.19 3.65 15.49
C GLY A 123 5.89 2.30 15.59
N ARG A 124 7.06 2.22 14.95
CA ARG A 124 7.93 1.04 15.00
C ARG A 124 9.12 1.32 15.90
N ILE A 125 9.33 0.49 16.92
CA ILE A 125 10.54 0.58 17.74
C ILE A 125 11.75 0.17 16.89
N ILE A 126 12.82 0.96 16.96
CA ILE A 126 14.11 0.58 16.38
C ILE A 126 14.83 -0.31 17.41
N PRO A 127 15.18 -1.56 17.06
CA PRO A 127 15.87 -2.46 17.98
C PRO A 127 17.21 -1.89 18.46
N ALA A 128 17.56 -2.17 19.71
CA ALA A 128 18.78 -1.65 20.34
C ALA A 128 20.08 -2.07 19.65
N GLU A 129 20.04 -3.18 18.89
CA GLU A 129 21.16 -3.66 18.08
C GLU A 129 21.64 -2.63 17.04
N TYR A 130 20.75 -1.76 16.56
CA TYR A 130 21.09 -0.70 15.61
C TYR A 130 21.76 0.51 16.26
N TYR A 131 21.66 0.68 17.59
CA TYR A 131 22.06 1.91 18.26
C TYR A 131 23.56 2.23 18.11
N PRO A 132 24.49 1.27 18.29
CA PRO A 132 25.92 1.53 18.09
C PRO A 132 26.25 1.90 16.64
N TYR A 133 25.57 1.28 15.67
CA TYR A 133 25.77 1.57 14.26
C TYR A 133 25.30 2.98 13.91
N ILE A 134 24.11 3.37 14.38
CA ILE A 134 23.58 4.72 14.20
C ILE A 134 24.52 5.77 14.83
N ALA A 135 25.02 5.54 16.04
CA ALA A 135 25.98 6.44 16.68
C ALA A 135 27.29 6.57 15.88
N LYS A 136 27.80 5.46 15.33
CA LYS A 136 28.97 5.44 14.45
C LYS A 136 28.73 6.26 13.18
N CYS A 137 27.58 6.11 12.52
CA CYS A 137 27.24 6.87 11.31
C CYS A 137 27.14 8.38 11.55
N ASN A 138 26.81 8.81 12.78
CA ASN A 138 26.80 10.21 13.17
C ASN A 138 28.18 10.77 13.59
N ASN A 139 29.24 9.95 13.57
CA ASN A 139 30.57 10.30 14.08
C ASN A 139 30.54 10.82 15.54
N ASP A 140 29.57 10.35 16.34
CA ASP A 140 29.38 10.78 17.72
C ASP A 140 29.58 9.61 18.69
N MET A 141 30.85 9.28 18.98
CA MET A 141 31.19 8.18 19.89
C MET A 141 30.71 8.40 21.34
N GLY A 142 30.32 9.64 21.69
CA GLY A 142 29.75 9.98 23.00
C GLY A 142 28.22 9.87 23.06
N MET A 143 27.56 9.53 21.96
CA MET A 143 26.11 9.36 21.86
C MET A 143 25.70 7.96 22.30
N VAL A 144 24.92 7.88 23.38
CA VAL A 144 24.32 6.63 23.87
C VAL A 144 22.81 6.72 23.68
N ILE A 145 22.30 6.08 22.61
CA ILE A 145 20.86 6.00 22.34
C ILE A 145 20.22 5.08 23.39
N GLN A 146 19.16 5.58 24.03
CA GLN A 146 18.37 4.83 25.02
C GLN A 146 17.11 4.22 24.42
N SER A 147 16.49 4.97 23.51
CA SER A 147 15.34 4.51 22.75
C SER A 147 15.33 5.20 21.39
N ALA A 148 14.84 4.49 20.39
CA ALA A 148 14.58 5.05 19.08
C ALA A 148 13.32 4.40 18.50
N GLU A 149 12.50 5.21 17.83
CA GLU A 149 11.24 4.80 17.24
C GLU A 149 11.03 5.53 15.91
N ILE A 150 10.25 4.92 15.04
CA ILE A 150 9.78 5.52 13.79
C ILE A 150 8.31 5.84 13.98
N GLN A 151 7.95 7.10 13.96
CA GLN A 151 6.56 7.54 13.99
C GLN A 151 6.02 7.52 12.56
N LEU A 152 4.99 6.70 12.31
CA LEU A 152 4.44 6.52 10.98
C LEU A 152 3.40 7.59 10.63
N ASN A 153 3.32 7.92 9.35
CA ASN A 153 2.37 8.90 8.83
C ASN A 153 0.94 8.33 8.86
N MET A 154 0.20 8.64 9.93
CA MET A 154 -1.18 8.19 10.14
C MET A 154 -2.11 8.46 8.94
N PRO A 155 -2.12 9.67 8.32
CA PRO A 155 -2.87 9.90 7.08
C PRO A 155 -2.61 8.88 5.96
N GLN A 156 -1.35 8.46 5.76
CA GLN A 156 -1.03 7.44 4.74
C GLN A 156 -1.58 6.07 5.13
N ILE A 157 -1.51 5.71 6.42
CA ILE A 157 -2.10 4.45 6.92
C ILE A 157 -3.61 4.45 6.69
N LEU A 158 -4.30 5.53 7.04
CA LEU A 158 -5.74 5.67 6.83
C LEU A 158 -6.12 5.64 5.34
N ASN A 159 -5.21 6.06 4.46
CA ASN A 159 -5.42 6.05 3.02
C ASN A 159 -5.29 4.63 2.39
N ILE A 160 -4.80 3.63 3.12
CA ILE A 160 -4.78 2.23 2.67
C ILE A 160 -6.21 1.75 2.38
N PHE A 161 -7.14 1.99 3.29
CA PHE A 161 -8.53 1.51 3.18
C PHE A 161 -9.24 2.02 1.91
N PRO A 162 -9.32 3.34 1.63
CA PRO A 162 -9.96 3.82 0.42
C PRO A 162 -9.21 3.37 -0.85
N LYS A 163 -7.89 3.15 -0.80
CA LYS A 163 -7.14 2.58 -1.95
C LYS A 163 -7.58 1.14 -2.25
N VAL A 164 -7.70 0.30 -1.22
CA VAL A 164 -8.20 -1.08 -1.36
C VAL A 164 -9.65 -1.09 -1.83
N GLU A 165 -10.51 -0.24 -1.26
CA GLU A 165 -11.92 -0.13 -1.65
C GLU A 165 -12.10 0.31 -3.11
N ASN A 166 -11.32 1.29 -3.57
CA ASN A 166 -11.37 1.71 -4.97
C ASN A 166 -10.92 0.58 -5.91
N LYS A 167 -9.85 -0.16 -5.57
CA LYS A 167 -9.44 -1.33 -6.38
C LYS A 167 -10.53 -2.39 -6.44
N LEU A 168 -11.19 -2.68 -5.32
CA LEU A 168 -12.34 -3.60 -5.29
C LEU A 168 -13.48 -3.11 -6.17
N LEU A 169 -13.82 -1.83 -6.09
CA LEU A 169 -14.86 -1.24 -6.93
C LEU A 169 -14.52 -1.34 -8.41
N ASP A 170 -13.26 -1.09 -8.80
CA ASP A 170 -12.83 -1.19 -10.20
C ASP A 170 -12.90 -2.63 -10.71
N ILE A 171 -12.46 -3.61 -9.91
CA ILE A 171 -12.56 -5.05 -10.23
C ILE A 171 -14.04 -5.46 -10.37
N LEU A 172 -14.87 -5.16 -9.37
CA LEU A 172 -16.29 -5.53 -9.38
C LEU A 172 -17.04 -4.88 -10.53
N ARG A 173 -16.75 -3.61 -10.86
CA ARG A 173 -17.35 -2.94 -12.02
C ARG A 173 -16.93 -3.56 -13.34
N TYR A 174 -15.67 -3.99 -13.44
CA TYR A 174 -15.19 -4.69 -14.63
C TYR A 174 -15.85 -6.06 -14.80
N LEU A 175 -15.97 -6.83 -13.71
CA LEU A 175 -16.70 -8.10 -13.71
C LEU A 175 -18.18 -7.90 -14.07
N GLU A 176 -18.85 -6.90 -13.50
CA GLU A 176 -20.26 -6.60 -13.81
C GLU A 176 -20.45 -6.28 -15.30
N LYS A 177 -19.50 -5.56 -15.92
CA LYS A 177 -19.53 -5.25 -17.34
C LYS A 177 -19.39 -6.51 -18.21
N GLN A 178 -18.64 -7.51 -17.77
CA GLN A 178 -18.33 -8.70 -18.55
C GLN A 178 -19.32 -9.85 -18.38
N PHE A 179 -19.89 -9.99 -17.16
CA PHE A 179 -20.71 -11.14 -16.76
C PHE A 179 -22.13 -10.75 -16.31
N GLY A 180 -22.41 -9.46 -16.10
CA GLY A 180 -23.73 -9.00 -15.67
C GLY A 180 -23.84 -8.87 -14.15
N ASN A 181 -25.00 -9.20 -13.59
CA ASN A 181 -25.25 -9.00 -12.16
C ASN A 181 -24.39 -9.98 -11.32
N LEU A 182 -23.64 -9.45 -10.34
CA LEU A 182 -22.73 -10.21 -9.47
C LEU A 182 -23.34 -10.62 -8.12
N ASP A 183 -24.62 -10.31 -7.88
CA ASP A 183 -25.25 -10.49 -6.57
C ASP A 183 -25.42 -11.95 -6.15
N GLU A 184 -25.44 -12.86 -7.11
CA GLU A 184 -25.51 -14.32 -6.87
C GLU A 184 -24.15 -14.91 -6.48
N LEU A 185 -23.07 -14.11 -6.49
CA LEU A 185 -21.70 -14.54 -6.23
C LEU A 185 -21.23 -15.66 -7.16
N ASP A 186 -21.79 -15.70 -8.36
CA ASP A 186 -21.50 -16.66 -9.40
C ASP A 186 -21.31 -15.90 -10.72
N ILE A 187 -20.36 -16.34 -11.55
CA ILE A 187 -20.12 -15.78 -12.87
C ILE A 187 -19.99 -16.89 -13.90
N ASP A 188 -20.77 -16.77 -14.96
CA ASP A 188 -20.76 -17.74 -16.06
C ASP A 188 -19.55 -17.51 -16.97
N VAL A 189 -18.46 -18.22 -16.66
CA VAL A 189 -17.22 -18.24 -17.44
C VAL A 189 -17.28 -19.20 -18.64
N ASP A 190 -18.17 -20.20 -18.61
CA ASP A 190 -18.29 -21.24 -19.64
C ASP A 190 -18.76 -20.69 -20.99
N ASN A 191 -19.51 -19.58 -20.97
CA ASN A 191 -20.02 -18.91 -22.17
C ASN A 191 -18.97 -18.04 -22.90
N LYS A 192 -17.73 -17.93 -22.39
CA LYS A 192 -16.65 -17.14 -23.01
C LYS A 192 -15.55 -18.04 -23.57
N SER A 193 -14.90 -17.57 -24.64
CA SER A 193 -13.73 -18.29 -25.19
C SER A 193 -12.51 -18.17 -24.27
N GLU A 194 -11.58 -19.12 -24.37
CA GLU A 194 -10.32 -19.12 -23.61
C GLU A 194 -9.49 -17.84 -23.85
N GLN A 195 -9.57 -17.26 -25.05
CA GLN A 195 -8.89 -16.01 -25.38
C GLN A 195 -9.52 -14.81 -24.64
N GLU A 196 -10.85 -14.72 -24.63
CA GLU A 196 -11.56 -13.67 -23.89
C GLU A 196 -11.32 -13.77 -22.38
N LEU A 197 -11.29 -14.98 -21.83
CA LEU A 197 -10.97 -15.21 -20.42
C LEU A 197 -9.55 -14.74 -20.09
N LYS A 198 -8.55 -15.05 -20.92
CA LYS A 198 -7.18 -14.55 -20.74
C LYS A 198 -7.11 -13.03 -20.80
N GLU A 199 -7.85 -12.39 -21.70
CA GLU A 199 -7.91 -10.92 -21.77
C GLU A 199 -8.52 -10.30 -20.51
N ILE A 200 -9.61 -10.90 -19.98
CA ILE A 200 -10.26 -10.48 -18.75
C ILE A 200 -9.31 -10.61 -17.56
N VAL A 201 -8.66 -11.77 -17.41
CA VAL A 201 -7.67 -12.03 -16.36
C VAL A 201 -6.53 -11.01 -16.42
N ASN A 202 -5.95 -10.80 -17.60
CA ASN A 202 -4.88 -9.83 -17.77
C ASN A 202 -5.33 -8.40 -17.44
N HIS A 203 -6.56 -8.03 -17.78
CA HIS A 203 -7.10 -6.72 -17.43
C HIS A 203 -7.26 -6.54 -15.92
N ILE A 204 -7.79 -7.56 -15.22
CA ILE A 204 -7.92 -7.54 -13.75
C ILE A 204 -6.54 -7.44 -13.11
N TYR A 205 -5.56 -8.20 -13.60
CA TYR A 205 -4.17 -8.12 -13.13
C TYR A 205 -3.61 -6.69 -13.27
N VAL A 206 -3.87 -6.03 -14.40
CA VAL A 206 -3.48 -4.62 -14.60
C VAL A 206 -4.19 -3.70 -13.61
N LEU A 207 -5.47 -3.89 -13.30
CA LEU A 207 -6.19 -3.08 -12.29
C LEU A 207 -5.61 -3.25 -10.87
N ILE A 208 -5.16 -4.46 -10.54
CA ILE A 208 -4.56 -4.77 -9.24
C ILE A 208 -3.19 -4.13 -9.11
N TYR A 209 -2.27 -4.43 -10.03
CA TYR A 209 -0.84 -4.13 -9.88
C TYR A 209 -0.39 -2.86 -10.61
N ASN A 210 -1.11 -2.42 -11.63
CA ASN A 210 -0.80 -1.19 -12.35
C ASN A 210 -1.71 -0.08 -11.83
N ASP A 211 -1.31 0.57 -10.73
CA ASP A 211 -1.84 1.90 -10.43
C ASP A 211 -1.57 2.76 -11.67
N GLN A 212 -2.56 3.52 -12.13
CA GLN A 212 -2.52 4.32 -13.37
C GLN A 212 -1.46 5.45 -13.38
N SER A 213 -0.26 5.24 -12.85
CA SER A 213 0.92 5.90 -13.40
C SER A 213 1.12 5.30 -14.79
N VAL A 214 0.90 6.13 -15.82
CA VAL A 214 1.38 5.85 -17.16
C VAL A 214 2.88 5.58 -17.06
N THR A 215 3.27 4.31 -16.99
CA THR A 215 4.64 3.89 -17.30
C THR A 215 4.74 3.98 -18.82
N ILE A 216 5.08 5.18 -19.29
CA ILE A 216 5.66 5.36 -20.63
C ILE A 216 6.97 4.56 -20.59
N GLY A 217 6.91 3.30 -20.98
CA GLY A 217 8.09 2.48 -21.23
C GLY A 217 8.91 3.14 -22.33
N ASN A 218 10.22 3.23 -22.11
CA ASN A 218 11.18 3.70 -23.10
C ASN A 218 11.17 2.76 -24.31
N ASP A 219 10.43 3.14 -25.37
CA ASP A 219 10.61 2.80 -26.80
C ASP A 219 9.32 3.04 -27.62
N ASN A 220 8.49 4.02 -27.27
CA ASN A 220 7.49 4.54 -28.20
C ASN A 220 8.13 5.60 -29.11
N GLU A 221 8.74 5.18 -30.21
CA GLU A 221 8.96 6.07 -31.35
C GLU A 221 7.59 6.52 -31.88
N PHE A 222 7.20 7.76 -31.58
CA PHE A 222 6.05 8.38 -32.22
C PHE A 222 6.43 8.80 -33.65
N ASN A 223 6.42 7.85 -34.58
CA ASN A 223 6.48 8.20 -36.00
C ASN A 223 5.15 8.86 -36.40
N ASN A 224 5.22 10.19 -36.56
CA ASN A 224 4.22 11.09 -37.16
C ASN A 224 2.92 11.33 -36.37
N SER A 225 3.00 12.02 -35.23
CA SER A 225 1.83 12.70 -34.65
C SER A 225 1.84 14.20 -34.96
N ASN A 226 0.85 14.65 -35.74
CA ASN A 226 0.70 16.02 -36.23
C ASN A 226 -0.04 16.93 -35.22
N ILE A 227 0.36 16.88 -33.94
CA ILE A 227 -0.26 17.67 -32.85
C ILE A 227 0.38 19.07 -32.78
N ALA A 228 0.45 19.75 -33.92
CA ALA A 228 0.79 21.18 -33.99
C ALA A 228 0.50 21.74 -35.40
N SER A 229 -0.72 21.59 -35.92
CA SER A 229 -1.09 22.29 -37.15
C SER A 229 -2.53 22.78 -37.16
N SER A 230 -2.88 23.61 -36.19
CA SER A 230 -4.06 24.50 -36.30
C SER A 230 -4.07 25.55 -35.20
N ILE A 231 -3.05 26.42 -35.18
CA ILE A 231 -3.26 27.80 -34.74
C ILE A 231 -3.42 28.62 -36.02
N LYS A 232 -4.67 28.75 -36.47
CA LYS A 232 -5.03 29.74 -37.48
C LYS A 232 -4.86 31.11 -36.83
N THR A 233 -3.92 31.89 -37.33
CA THR A 233 -3.90 33.34 -37.14
C THR A 233 -4.87 33.90 -38.17
N GLU A 234 -6.06 34.35 -37.75
CA GLU A 234 -6.93 35.19 -38.57
C GLU A 234 -6.76 36.65 -38.11
N ASN A 235 -6.17 37.43 -39.03
CA ASN A 235 -6.16 38.88 -39.26
C ASN A 235 -6.09 39.85 -38.07
#